data_AF-A0A8J3WUM5-F1
#
_entry.id   AF-A0A8J3WUM5-F1
#
_cell.length_a   1.000
_cell.length_b   1.000
_cell.length_c   1.000
_cell.angle_alpha   90.00
_cell.angle_beta   90.00
_cell.angle_gamma   90.00
#
_symmetry.space_group_name_H-M   'P 1'
#
loop_
_entity.id
_entity.type
_entity.pdbx_description
1 polymer ?
#
loop_
_entity_poly.entity_id
_entity_poly.type
_entity_poly.pdbx_seq_one_letter_code
_entity_poly.pdbx_strand_id
1 'polypeptide(L)'
;MNRPLRPEPAAQDRAGRIRYVIYGEDRERPVRLIDVAQYVSGDPEVRTVRKVGDPEAPNLLVVEMTAEYAEILRRKLGPNFTIEQDLPVQPLG
;
A
#
# COMPACT_ATOMS: atom_id res chain seq x y z
N MET A 1 -26.12 12.42 -22.59
CA MET A 1 -24.98 13.24 -22.13
C MET A 1 -24.07 12.35 -21.31
N ASN A 2 -23.01 11.79 -21.92
CA ASN A 2 -22.08 10.91 -21.23
C ASN A 2 -20.96 11.77 -20.60
N ARG A 3 -20.89 11.82 -19.27
CA ARG A 3 -19.72 12.37 -18.56
C ARG A 3 -18.54 11.42 -18.81
N PRO A 4 -17.39 11.89 -19.30
CA PRO A 4 -16.19 11.06 -19.29
C PRO A 4 -15.80 10.79 -17.84
N LEU A 5 -15.69 9.51 -17.48
CA LEU A 5 -15.01 9.07 -16.27
C LEU A 5 -13.57 9.57 -16.39
N ARG A 6 -13.24 10.68 -15.69
CA ARG A 6 -11.83 11.05 -15.55
C ARG A 6 -11.13 9.89 -14.83
N PRO A 7 -9.97 9.42 -15.29
CA PRO A 7 -9.16 8.56 -14.45
C PRO A 7 -8.89 9.34 -13.17
N GLU A 8 -9.27 8.78 -12.02
CA GLU A 8 -8.87 9.34 -10.73
C GLU A 8 -7.34 9.49 -10.79
N PRO A 9 -6.79 10.72 -10.70
CA PRO A 9 -5.35 10.87 -10.63
C PRO A 9 -4.89 10.03 -9.45
N ALA A 10 -3.90 9.14 -9.67
CA ALA A 10 -3.34 8.26 -8.66
C ALA A 10 -3.27 9.02 -7.33
N ALA A 11 -4.11 8.62 -6.37
CA ALA A 11 -4.63 9.49 -5.32
C ALA A 11 -3.50 10.24 -4.60
N GLN A 12 -3.20 11.45 -5.07
CA GLN A 12 -2.19 12.31 -4.51
C GLN A 12 -2.93 13.33 -3.65
N ASP A 13 -2.83 13.18 -2.33
CA ASP A 13 -3.44 14.16 -1.43
C ASP A 13 -2.63 15.48 -1.42
N ARG A 14 -3.17 16.54 -0.80
CA ARG A 14 -2.50 17.85 -0.73
C ARG A 14 -1.14 17.81 -0.02
N ALA A 15 -0.82 16.72 0.69
CA ALA A 15 0.45 16.50 1.38
C ALA A 15 1.45 15.70 0.53
N GLY A 16 1.11 15.37 -0.73
CA GLY A 16 1.97 14.59 -1.63
C GLY A 16 1.99 13.09 -1.32
N ARG A 17 1.06 12.59 -0.51
CA ARG A 17 0.93 11.15 -0.24
C ARG A 17 0.27 10.48 -1.43
N ILE A 18 0.79 9.31 -1.82
CA ILE A 18 0.22 8.45 -2.86
C ILE A 18 -0.03 7.06 -2.30
N ARG A 19 -0.83 6.26 -3.02
CA ARG A 19 -1.13 4.89 -2.61
C ARG A 19 0.02 3.94 -2.91
N TYR A 20 0.33 3.15 -1.91
CA TYR A 20 1.27 2.04 -1.96
C TYR A 20 0.56 0.76 -1.51
N VAL A 21 1.08 -0.35 -2.01
CA VAL A 21 0.70 -1.71 -1.69
C VAL A 21 1.85 -2.36 -0.96
N ILE A 22 1.57 -2.99 0.18
CA ILE A 22 2.52 -3.79 0.95
C ILE A 22 2.06 -5.24 0.95
N TYR A 23 2.94 -6.17 0.58
CA TYR A 23 2.70 -7.61 0.65
C TYR A 23 3.99 -8.35 1.03
N GLY A 24 3.85 -9.55 1.59
CA GLY A 24 4.98 -10.42 1.94
C GLY A 24 5.29 -11.41 0.81
N GLU A 25 6.56 -11.59 0.45
CA GLU A 25 6.97 -12.53 -0.61
C GLU A 25 7.40 -13.91 -0.10
N ASP A 26 7.45 -14.11 1.22
CA ASP A 26 7.93 -15.37 1.78
C ASP A 26 6.83 -16.46 1.73
N ARG A 27 7.00 -17.39 0.80
CA ARG A 27 6.14 -18.58 0.62
C ARG A 27 6.45 -19.68 1.63
N GLU A 28 7.61 -19.65 2.28
CA GLU A 28 8.08 -20.69 3.19
C GLU A 28 7.78 -20.35 4.66
N ARG A 29 7.70 -19.05 4.98
CA ARG A 29 7.23 -18.55 6.27
C ARG A 29 6.15 -17.50 6.01
N PRO A 30 4.87 -17.77 6.31
CA PRO A 30 3.83 -16.77 6.13
C PRO A 30 4.18 -15.53 6.96
N VAL A 31 4.63 -14.48 6.28
CA VAL A 31 5.00 -13.24 6.91
C VAL A 31 3.71 -12.63 7.45
N ARG A 32 3.69 -12.32 8.74
CA ARG A 32 2.50 -11.78 9.41
C ARG A 32 2.32 -10.33 9.00
N LEU A 33 1.65 -10.13 7.87
CA LEU A 33 1.27 -8.80 7.39
C LEU A 33 0.40 -8.05 8.41
N ILE A 34 -0.26 -8.76 9.33
CA ILE A 34 -1.00 -8.17 10.45
C ILE A 34 -0.11 -7.35 11.39
N ASP A 35 1.13 -7.78 11.66
CA ASP A 35 2.06 -7.06 12.52
C ASP A 35 2.51 -5.76 11.84
N VAL A 36 2.72 -5.81 10.53
CA VAL A 36 2.97 -4.60 9.72
C VAL A 36 1.75 -3.70 9.70
N ALA A 37 0.55 -4.24 9.56
CA ALA A 37 -0.69 -3.47 9.59
C ALA A 37 -0.85 -2.71 10.90
N GLN A 38 -0.55 -3.36 12.04
CA GLN A 38 -0.58 -2.74 13.36
C GLN A 38 0.51 -1.66 13.49
N TYR A 39 1.73 -1.96 13.04
CA TYR A 39 2.85 -1.02 13.06
C TYR A 39 2.52 0.26 12.29
N VAL A 40 2.07 0.15 11.03
CA VAL A 40 1.78 1.33 10.20
C VAL A 40 0.49 2.05 10.61
N SER A 41 -0.45 1.39 11.30
CA SER A 41 -1.65 2.06 11.82
C SER A 41 -1.34 3.05 12.96
N GLY A 42 -0.21 2.85 13.66
CA GLY A 42 0.26 3.77 14.70
C GLY A 42 1.18 4.88 14.17
N ASP A 43 1.47 4.90 12.87
CA ASP A 43 2.44 5.80 12.26
C ASP A 43 1.76 7.03 11.64
N PRO A 44 2.05 8.27 12.09
CA PRO A 44 1.41 9.47 11.56
C PRO A 44 1.73 9.75 10.07
N GLU A 45 2.83 9.20 9.56
CA GLU A 45 3.26 9.34 8.17
C GLU A 45 2.52 8.36 7.24
N VAL A 46 1.82 7.37 7.79
CA VAL A 46 1.10 6.35 7.02
C VAL A 46 -0.38 6.38 7.34
N ARG A 47 -1.19 6.40 6.29
CA ARG A 47 -2.64 6.21 6.40
C ARG A 47 -3.03 4.87 5.81
N THR A 48 -3.54 3.96 6.63
CA THR A 48 -4.11 2.71 6.10
C THR A 48 -5.42 2.98 5.36
N VAL A 49 -5.48 2.56 4.10
CA VAL A 49 -6.66 2.73 3.22
C VAL A 49 -7.53 1.47 3.29
N ARG A 50 -6.94 0.29 3.08
CA ARG A 50 -7.65 -0.99 3.15
C ARG A 50 -6.69 -2.15 3.46
N LYS A 51 -7.27 -3.21 4.03
CA LYS A 51 -6.66 -4.54 4.13
C LYS A 51 -7.36 -5.46 3.14
N VAL A 52 -6.61 -6.29 2.41
CA VAL A 52 -7.16 -7.20 1.40
C VAL A 52 -6.89 -8.64 1.82
N GLY A 53 -7.92 -9.48 1.77
CA GLY A 53 -7.91 -10.85 2.28
C GLY A 53 -8.57 -10.96 3.65
N ASP A 54 -8.07 -11.88 4.47
CA ASP A 54 -8.55 -12.08 5.84
C ASP A 54 -8.16 -10.85 6.72
N PRO A 55 -9.07 -10.25 7.48
CA PRO A 55 -8.75 -9.11 8.35
C PRO A 55 -7.72 -9.39 9.45
N GLU A 56 -7.65 -10.64 9.95
CA GLU A 56 -6.70 -11.10 10.97
C GLU A 56 -5.38 -11.60 10.35
N ALA A 57 -5.40 -11.94 9.07
CA ALA A 57 -4.25 -12.36 8.28
C ALA A 57 -4.29 -11.77 6.86
N PRO A 58 -4.10 -10.45 6.70
CA PRO A 58 -4.23 -9.82 5.38
C PRO A 58 -3.10 -10.28 4.46
N ASN A 59 -3.42 -10.49 3.19
CA ASN A 59 -2.43 -10.84 2.17
C ASN A 59 -1.79 -9.60 1.56
N LEU A 60 -2.48 -8.46 1.66
CA LEU A 60 -2.07 -7.20 1.06
C LEU A 60 -2.64 -6.02 1.87
N LEU A 61 -1.80 -5.00 2.08
CA LEU A 61 -2.18 -3.73 2.72
C LEU A 61 -2.08 -2.62 1.70
N VAL A 62 -3.12 -1.79 1.60
CA VAL A 62 -3.06 -0.55 0.83
C VAL A 62 -2.98 0.62 1.80
N VAL A 63 -1.99 1.46 1.59
CA VAL A 63 -1.62 2.56 2.47
C VAL A 63 -1.32 3.81 1.65
N GLU A 64 -1.56 4.98 2.22
CA GLU A 64 -1.18 6.27 1.66
C GLU A 64 -0.01 6.84 2.47
N MET A 65 1.09 7.15 1.79
CA MET A 65 2.29 7.77 2.39
C MET A 65 3.09 8.53 1.33
N THR A 66 4.09 9.30 1.74
CA THR A 66 5.02 9.97 0.81
C THR A 66 5.99 8.97 0.19
N ALA A 67 6.55 9.32 -0.98
CA ALA A 67 7.56 8.47 -1.62
C ALA A 67 8.83 8.32 -0.79
N GLU A 68 9.24 9.38 -0.08
CA GLU A 68 10.37 9.32 0.85
C GLU A 68 10.10 8.34 2.00
N TYR A 69 8.90 8.37 2.57
CA TYR A 69 8.54 7.46 3.65
C TYR A 69 8.43 6.00 3.19
N ALA A 70 7.98 5.75 1.96
CA ALA A 70 7.97 4.41 1.38
C ALA A 70 9.39 3.80 1.32
N GLU A 71 10.40 4.58 0.94
CA GLU A 71 11.80 4.14 0.94
C GLU A 71 12.33 3.87 2.35
N ILE A 72 11.95 4.69 3.33
CA ILE A 72 12.28 4.45 4.75
C ILE A 72 11.63 3.15 5.22
N LEU A 73 10.35 2.95 4.91
CA LEU A 73 9.59 1.77 5.35
C LEU A 73 10.12 0.49 4.69
N ARG A 74 10.50 0.52 3.41
CA ARG A 74 11.20 -0.60 2.72
C ARG A 74 12.45 -1.04 3.49
N ARG A 75 13.27 -0.09 3.93
CA ARG A 75 14.48 -0.38 4.71
C ARG A 75 14.19 -0.93 6.10
N LYS A 76 13.12 -0.45 6.76
CA LYS A 76 12.70 -0.90 8.09
C LYS A 76 12.12 -2.31 8.08
N LEU A 77 11.24 -2.61 7.12
CA LEU A 77 10.57 -3.91 7.01
C LEU A 77 11.52 -5.00 6.48
N GLY A 78 12.53 -4.62 5.71
CA GLY A 78 13.51 -5.54 5.16
C GLY A 78 13.00 -6.33 3.96
N PRO A 79 13.80 -7.28 3.44
CA PRO A 79 13.58 -7.92 2.14
C PRO A 79 12.38 -8.87 2.08
N ASN A 80 11.77 -9.20 3.22
CA ASN A 80 10.62 -10.12 3.26
C ASN A 80 9.31 -9.44 2.86
N PHE A 81 9.31 -8.11 2.75
CA PHE A 81 8.17 -7.31 2.36
C PHE A 81 8.48 -6.49 1.14
N THR A 82 7.52 -6.46 0.22
CA THR A 82 7.57 -5.63 -0.96
C THR A 82 6.56 -4.50 -0.81
N ILE A 83 7.02 -3.29 -1.13
CA ILE A 83 6.21 -2.07 -1.12
C ILE A 83 6.23 -1.52 -2.53
N GLU A 84 5.09 -1.40 -3.20
CA GLU A 84 4.99 -0.91 -4.57
C GLU A 84 3.92 0.16 -4.69
N GLN A 85 4.00 1.04 -5.69
CA GLN A 85 2.92 2.00 -5.92
C GLN A 85 1.66 1.29 -6.41
N ASP A 86 0.50 1.65 -5.86
CA ASP A 86 -0.81 1.18 -6.31
C ASP A 86 -1.18 1.89 -7.62
N LEU A 87 -0.55 1.45 -8.72
CA LEU A 87 -0.81 2.02 -10.04
C LEU A 87 -2.12 1.46 -10.59
N PRO A 88 -3.02 2.32 -11.11
CA PRO A 88 -4.21 1.83 -11.78
C PRO A 88 -3.79 0.99 -12.99
N VAL A 89 -4.31 -0.24 -13.06
CA VAL A 89 -4.11 -1.11 -14.22
C VAL A 89 -4.70 -0.39 -15.44
N GLN A 90 -3.86 0.04 -16.37
CA GLN A 90 -4.36 0.52 -17.66
C GLN A 90 -4.97 -0.69 -18.39
N PRO A 91 -6.24 -0.66 -18.80
CA PRO A 91 -6.77 -1.71 -19.64
C PRO A 91 -5.96 -1.74 -20.94
N LEU A 92 -5.42 -2.92 -21.26
CA LEU A 92 -4.84 -3.16 -22.58
C LEU A 92 -5.97 -2.93 -23.59
N GLY A 93 -5.82 -1.90 -24.42
CA GLY A 93 -6.77 -1.57 -25.48
C GLY A 93 -6.85 -2.64 -26.55
#